data_AF-A0A7Y4UFL4-F1
#
_entry.id   AF-A0A7Y4UFL4-F1
#
_cell.length_a   1.000
_cell.length_b   1.000
_cell.length_c   1.000
_cell.angle_alpha   90.00
_cell.angle_beta   90.00
_cell.angle_gamma   90.00
#
_symmetry.space_group_name_H-M   'P 1'
#
loop_
_entity.id
_entity.type
_entity.pdbx_description
1 polymer ?
#
loop_
_entity_poly.entity_id
_entity_poly.type
_entity_poly.pdbx_seq_one_letter_code
_entity_poly.pdbx_strand_id
1 'polypeptide(L)'
;MERRQESQPLPAYRAQLERHLAARDFNALAPCLQSVLALTAPVRERRAFADELHSLGRALFDRELYAAAIELFRKAISVEARPAYYVNLSSALTAMAQLGRLSDYAPHGLAAPRGQHLFIACAPKSGSTFLKNALCRLTGYREQYCFYAHGQNEHDLYLPILLDGFGENLVTQQHCRAAEANVQLMQAFGIRPVVLVRNLFDAVISQRDYYRQGAAVNTYHHAEFAELDDAAQLDLLIEFVVPWYFQFFASWQRVARAQRLDVLWLSYEEMLKDKPAAVARVLDFYGLSRERAEIETAINAVEGRGEQPQFNKFNRGVAGRGQAQLSAAQQARIAALQRFYPATDFRLLGL
;
A
#
# COMPACT_ATOMS: atom_id res chain seq x y z
N MET A 1 33.66 -37.05 -24.41
CA MET A 1 32.27 -37.33 -24.86
C MET A 1 31.38 -37.24 -23.62
N GLU A 2 31.03 -36.02 -23.21
CA GLU A 2 30.17 -35.80 -22.04
C GLU A 2 28.75 -36.23 -22.37
N ARG A 3 28.22 -37.20 -21.62
CA ARG A 3 26.82 -37.60 -21.71
C ARG A 3 25.98 -36.42 -21.21
N ARG A 4 25.18 -35.79 -22.09
CA ARG A 4 24.05 -34.98 -21.64
C ARG A 4 23.17 -35.89 -20.80
N GLN A 5 23.12 -35.67 -19.48
CA GLN A 5 22.08 -36.29 -18.65
C GLN A 5 20.73 -35.83 -19.22
N GLU A 6 19.94 -36.77 -19.72
CA GLU A 6 18.55 -36.50 -20.07
C GLU A 6 17.84 -36.02 -18.82
N SER A 7 17.31 -34.80 -18.86
CA SER A 7 16.60 -34.22 -17.73
C SER A 7 15.29 -34.98 -17.51
N GLN A 8 15.13 -35.54 -16.31
CA GLN A 8 13.91 -36.21 -15.89
C GLN A 8 12.70 -35.24 -15.94
N PRO A 9 11.48 -35.70 -16.30
CA PRO A 9 10.31 -34.82 -16.37
C PRO A 9 9.84 -34.38 -14.97
N LEU A 10 9.24 -33.18 -14.89
CA LEU A 10 8.80 -32.54 -13.63
C LEU A 10 7.96 -33.46 -12.70
N PRO A 11 7.00 -34.28 -13.19
CA PRO A 11 6.22 -35.18 -12.33
C PRO A 11 7.09 -36.16 -11.52
N ALA A 12 8.21 -36.59 -12.08
CA ALA A 12 9.06 -37.57 -11.42
C ALA A 12 10.01 -36.91 -10.40
N TYR A 13 10.42 -35.65 -10.63
CA TYR A 13 11.02 -34.82 -9.58
C TYR A 13 10.04 -34.50 -8.46
N ARG A 14 8.77 -34.21 -8.79
CA ARG A 14 7.71 -34.01 -7.80
C ARG A 14 7.58 -35.21 -6.87
N ALA A 15 7.50 -36.42 -7.41
CA ALA A 15 7.44 -37.65 -6.61
C ALA A 15 8.70 -37.86 -5.74
N GLN A 16 9.87 -37.39 -6.18
CA GLN A 16 11.09 -37.40 -5.36
C GLN A 16 11.00 -36.38 -4.21
N LEU A 17 10.65 -35.12 -4.51
CA LEU A 17 10.48 -34.08 -3.50
C LEU A 17 9.44 -34.47 -2.45
N GLU A 18 8.27 -34.97 -2.86
CA GLU A 18 7.23 -35.43 -1.93
C GLU A 18 7.70 -36.57 -1.04
N ARG A 19 8.50 -37.52 -1.57
CA ARG A 19 9.12 -38.59 -0.77
C ARG A 19 10.13 -38.05 0.23
N HIS A 20 11.03 -37.17 -0.19
CA HIS A 20 12.02 -36.56 0.71
C HIS A 20 11.34 -35.71 1.80
N LEU A 21 10.28 -34.98 1.45
CA LEU A 21 9.47 -34.23 2.41
C LEU A 21 8.75 -35.13 3.41
N ALA A 22 8.17 -36.24 2.96
CA ALA A 22 7.53 -37.22 3.84
C ALA A 22 8.55 -37.88 4.79
N ALA A 23 9.75 -38.18 4.28
CA ALA A 23 10.85 -38.75 5.06
C ALA A 23 11.60 -37.74 5.94
N ARG A 24 11.31 -36.44 5.81
CA ARG A 24 12.07 -35.32 6.43
C ARG A 24 13.58 -35.36 6.11
N ASP A 25 13.92 -35.85 4.92
CA ASP A 25 15.29 -35.91 4.43
C ASP A 25 15.68 -34.61 3.70
N PHE A 26 16.04 -33.59 4.48
CA PHE A 26 16.38 -32.26 3.95
C PHE A 26 17.71 -32.25 3.18
N ASN A 27 18.60 -33.20 3.45
CA ASN A 27 19.87 -33.33 2.74
C ASN A 27 19.66 -33.76 1.29
N ALA A 28 18.71 -34.66 1.04
CA ALA A 28 18.34 -35.06 -0.31
C ALA A 28 17.35 -34.09 -0.99
N LEU A 29 16.61 -33.29 -0.21
CA LEU A 29 15.66 -32.31 -0.73
C LEU A 29 16.34 -31.19 -1.52
N ALA A 30 17.43 -30.62 -0.99
CA ALA A 30 18.10 -29.47 -1.59
C ALA A 30 18.62 -29.73 -3.03
N PRO A 31 19.39 -30.81 -3.31
CA PRO A 31 19.85 -31.07 -4.68
C PRO A 31 18.69 -31.37 -5.64
N CYS A 32 17.64 -32.07 -5.17
CA CYS A 32 16.44 -32.33 -5.97
C CYS A 32 15.72 -31.03 -6.35
N LEU A 33 15.60 -30.08 -5.41
CA LEU A 33 15.04 -28.76 -5.67
C LEU A 33 15.85 -27.97 -6.70
N GLN A 34 17.19 -27.99 -6.59
CA GLN A 34 18.06 -27.33 -7.57
C GLN A 34 17.86 -27.90 -8.98
N SER A 35 17.71 -29.23 -9.11
CA SER A 35 17.37 -29.84 -10.40
C SER A 35 16.03 -29.35 -10.94
N VAL A 36 15.01 -29.20 -10.10
CA VAL A 36 13.69 -28.64 -10.50
C VAL A 36 13.80 -27.19 -10.94
N LEU A 37 14.55 -26.37 -10.23
CA LEU A 37 14.74 -24.94 -10.57
C LEU A 37 15.50 -24.76 -11.88
N ALA A 38 16.38 -25.69 -12.24
CA ALA A 38 17.12 -25.69 -13.50
C ALA A 38 16.27 -26.09 -14.72
N LEU A 39 15.08 -26.69 -14.52
CA LEU A 39 14.22 -27.11 -15.62
C LEU A 39 13.69 -25.93 -16.43
N THR A 40 13.60 -26.13 -17.74
CA THR A 40 12.96 -25.20 -18.68
C THR A 40 11.58 -25.72 -19.06
N ALA A 41 10.57 -24.85 -19.01
CA ALA A 41 9.22 -25.23 -19.36
C ALA A 41 9.09 -25.52 -20.87
N PRO A 42 8.48 -26.64 -21.28
CA PRO A 42 8.12 -26.86 -22.68
C PRO A 42 7.15 -25.76 -23.16
N VAL A 43 7.36 -25.24 -24.38
CA VAL A 43 6.57 -24.10 -24.91
C VAL A 43 5.07 -24.33 -24.86
N ARG A 44 4.61 -25.55 -25.18
CA ARG A 44 3.19 -25.91 -25.22
C ARG A 44 2.57 -26.18 -23.84
N GLU A 45 3.40 -26.33 -22.80
CA GLU A 45 2.97 -26.77 -21.46
C GLU A 45 3.38 -25.79 -20.37
N ARG A 46 3.80 -24.56 -20.71
CA ARG A 46 4.28 -23.55 -19.76
C ARG A 46 3.35 -23.36 -18.57
N ARG A 47 2.05 -23.26 -18.82
CA ARG A 47 1.04 -23.07 -17.77
C ARG A 47 0.99 -24.26 -16.82
N ALA A 48 0.83 -25.48 -17.34
CA ALA A 48 0.77 -26.69 -16.53
C ALA A 48 2.06 -26.88 -15.71
N PHE A 49 3.21 -26.61 -16.33
CA PHE A 49 4.51 -26.65 -15.68
C PHE A 49 4.61 -25.64 -14.52
N ALA A 50 4.15 -24.39 -14.74
CA ALA A 50 4.11 -23.37 -13.69
C ALA A 50 3.12 -23.71 -12.56
N ASP A 51 1.96 -24.27 -12.89
CA ASP A 51 0.96 -24.71 -11.91
C ASP A 51 1.54 -25.82 -10.99
N GLU A 52 2.30 -26.77 -11.55
CA GLU A 52 2.98 -27.82 -10.78
C GLU A 52 4.09 -27.27 -9.87
N LEU A 53 4.93 -26.37 -10.38
CA LEU A 53 5.95 -25.69 -9.56
C LEU A 53 5.33 -24.92 -8.39
N HIS A 54 4.26 -24.18 -8.66
CA HIS A 54 3.52 -23.45 -7.65
C HIS A 54 2.88 -24.41 -6.62
N SER A 55 2.34 -25.54 -7.07
CA SER A 55 1.76 -26.55 -6.17
C SER A 55 2.81 -27.16 -5.24
N LEU A 56 4.00 -27.48 -5.76
CA LEU A 56 5.14 -27.91 -4.96
C LEU A 56 5.57 -26.83 -3.96
N GLY A 57 5.62 -25.56 -4.39
CA GLY A 57 5.91 -24.43 -3.52
C GLY A 57 4.93 -24.34 -2.34
N ARG A 58 3.64 -24.57 -2.57
CA ARG A 58 2.64 -24.64 -1.47
C ARG A 58 2.91 -25.82 -0.53
N ALA A 59 3.22 -27.01 -1.06
CA ALA A 59 3.52 -28.16 -0.22
C ALA A 59 4.75 -27.95 0.70
N LEU A 60 5.72 -27.16 0.24
CA LEU A 60 6.86 -26.70 1.04
C LEU A 60 6.44 -25.63 2.06
N PHE A 61 5.62 -24.68 1.64
CA PHE A 61 5.08 -23.63 2.51
C PHE A 61 4.28 -24.22 3.69
N ASP A 62 3.42 -25.20 3.44
CA ASP A 62 2.61 -25.89 4.47
C ASP A 62 3.47 -26.65 5.50
N ARG A 63 4.76 -26.84 5.21
CA ARG A 63 5.77 -27.45 6.09
C ARG A 63 6.75 -26.42 6.65
N GLU A 64 6.44 -25.14 6.52
CA GLU A 64 7.26 -24.01 6.99
C GLU A 64 8.64 -23.92 6.32
N LEU A 65 8.83 -24.57 5.16
CA LEU A 65 10.06 -24.52 4.37
C LEU A 65 10.04 -23.30 3.43
N TYR A 66 9.88 -22.10 4.01
CA TYR A 66 9.57 -20.88 3.29
C TYR A 66 10.63 -20.48 2.26
N ALA A 67 11.92 -20.66 2.57
CA ALA A 67 13.01 -20.31 1.65
C ALA A 67 12.91 -21.09 0.33
N ALA A 68 12.69 -22.41 0.42
CA ALA A 68 12.52 -23.27 -0.74
C ALA A 68 11.19 -23.02 -1.47
N ALA A 69 10.12 -22.72 -0.72
CA ALA A 69 8.84 -22.32 -1.30
C ALA A 69 8.96 -21.04 -2.14
N ILE A 70 9.67 -20.02 -1.65
CA ILE A 70 9.93 -18.77 -2.37
C ILE A 70 10.62 -19.03 -3.71
N GLU A 71 11.63 -19.91 -3.76
CA GLU A 71 12.33 -20.25 -4.99
C GLU A 71 11.39 -20.87 -6.03
N LEU A 72 10.52 -21.79 -5.60
CA LEU A 72 9.52 -22.40 -6.49
C LEU A 72 8.45 -21.42 -6.95
N PHE A 73 7.97 -20.53 -6.09
CA PHE A 73 7.01 -19.50 -6.48
C PHE A 73 7.60 -18.53 -7.49
N ARG A 74 8.85 -18.06 -7.26
CA ARG A 74 9.59 -17.23 -8.22
C ARG A 74 9.77 -17.96 -9.54
N LYS A 75 10.15 -19.24 -9.51
CA LYS A 75 10.28 -20.04 -10.73
C LYS A 75 8.94 -20.16 -11.47
N ALA A 76 7.85 -20.45 -10.79
CA ALA A 76 6.51 -20.52 -11.38
C ALA A 76 6.13 -19.19 -12.06
N ILE A 77 6.32 -18.06 -11.36
CA ILE A 77 6.07 -16.71 -11.89
C ILE A 77 6.93 -16.41 -13.12
N SER A 78 8.21 -16.82 -13.11
CA SER A 78 9.11 -16.61 -14.24
C SER A 78 8.72 -17.44 -15.48
N VAL A 79 8.02 -18.56 -15.29
CA VAL A 79 7.50 -19.38 -16.39
C VAL A 79 6.15 -18.84 -16.89
N GLU A 80 5.26 -18.47 -15.98
CA GLU A 80 3.92 -17.98 -16.29
C GLU A 80 3.45 -17.05 -15.16
N ALA A 81 3.37 -15.75 -15.43
CA ALA A 81 2.90 -14.78 -14.44
C ALA A 81 1.39 -14.92 -14.21
N ARG A 82 0.96 -15.26 -12.98
CA ARG A 82 -0.47 -15.39 -12.63
C ARG A 82 -0.79 -14.75 -11.28
N PRO A 83 -1.96 -14.10 -11.13
CA PRO A 83 -2.38 -13.47 -9.87
C PRO A 83 -2.25 -14.38 -8.64
N ALA A 84 -2.68 -15.64 -8.76
CA ALA A 84 -2.64 -16.59 -7.65
C ALA A 84 -1.23 -16.91 -7.13
N TYR A 85 -0.20 -16.80 -7.97
CA TYR A 85 1.17 -17.14 -7.58
C TYR A 85 1.77 -16.05 -6.68
N TYR A 86 1.43 -14.78 -6.95
CA TYR A 86 1.89 -13.66 -6.14
C TYR A 86 1.35 -13.70 -4.71
N VAL A 87 0.15 -14.25 -4.49
CA VAL A 87 -0.45 -14.40 -3.15
C VAL A 87 0.43 -15.27 -2.25
N ASN A 88 0.86 -16.43 -2.76
CA ASN A 88 1.67 -17.36 -1.97
C ASN A 88 3.13 -16.90 -1.85
N LEU A 89 3.67 -16.26 -2.90
CA LEU A 89 4.98 -15.61 -2.80
C LEU A 89 4.98 -14.53 -1.71
N SER A 90 3.96 -13.66 -1.72
CA SER A 90 3.82 -12.58 -0.74
C SER A 90 3.77 -13.11 0.69
N SER A 91 2.98 -14.16 0.91
CA SER A 91 2.87 -14.82 2.22
C SER A 91 4.21 -15.41 2.68
N ALA A 92 4.94 -16.07 1.79
CA ALA A 92 6.24 -16.68 2.10
C ALA A 92 7.34 -15.64 2.37
N LEU A 93 7.36 -14.54 1.60
CA LEU A 93 8.26 -13.41 1.84
C LEU A 93 8.01 -12.79 3.21
N THR A 94 6.74 -12.59 3.59
CA THR A 94 6.38 -12.07 4.92
C THR A 94 6.83 -13.00 6.04
N ALA A 95 6.59 -14.32 5.91
CA ALA A 95 7.03 -15.30 6.91
C ALA A 95 8.56 -15.28 7.14
N MET A 96 9.34 -14.97 6.10
CA MET A 96 10.80 -14.88 6.16
C MET A 96 11.33 -13.45 6.40
N ALA A 97 10.44 -12.47 6.60
CA ALA A 97 10.80 -11.05 6.63
C ALA A 97 11.65 -10.59 5.42
N GLN A 98 11.48 -11.22 4.26
CA GLN A 98 12.17 -10.84 3.02
C GLN A 98 11.45 -9.69 2.32
N LEU A 99 12.25 -8.83 1.69
CA LEU A 99 11.74 -7.71 0.90
C LEU A 99 11.26 -8.19 -0.47
N GLY A 100 10.17 -7.60 -0.95
CA GLY A 100 9.73 -7.76 -2.34
C GLY A 100 10.75 -7.17 -3.31
N ARG A 101 11.02 -7.86 -4.42
CA ARG A 101 11.95 -7.43 -5.47
C ARG A 101 11.20 -7.13 -6.76
N LEU A 102 11.72 -6.24 -7.60
CA LEU A 102 11.09 -5.97 -8.90
C LEU A 102 10.94 -7.25 -9.75
N SER A 103 11.95 -8.13 -9.73
CA SER A 103 11.92 -9.41 -10.45
C SER A 103 10.86 -10.39 -9.93
N ASP A 104 10.31 -10.17 -8.72
CA ASP A 104 9.21 -10.97 -8.19
C ASP A 104 7.90 -10.67 -8.92
N TYR A 105 7.76 -9.46 -9.49
CA TYR A 105 6.53 -8.97 -10.10
C TYR A 105 6.67 -8.62 -11.60
N ALA A 106 7.90 -8.45 -12.07
CA ALA A 106 8.28 -8.27 -13.46
C ALA A 106 9.46 -9.19 -13.80
N PRO A 107 9.24 -10.52 -13.87
CA PRO A 107 10.32 -11.52 -13.98
C PRO A 107 11.12 -11.44 -15.28
N HIS A 108 10.56 -10.82 -16.32
CA HIS A 108 11.22 -10.60 -17.61
C HIS A 108 11.85 -9.21 -17.72
N GLY A 109 11.89 -8.45 -16.62
CA GLY A 109 12.29 -7.06 -16.60
C GLY A 109 11.25 -6.12 -17.19
N LEU A 110 11.50 -4.83 -17.06
CA LEU A 110 10.74 -3.75 -17.70
C LEU A 110 11.71 -2.97 -18.57
N ALA A 111 11.29 -2.64 -19.79
CA ALA A 111 12.15 -1.97 -20.77
C ALA A 111 12.45 -0.52 -20.38
N ALA A 112 11.51 0.14 -19.71
CA ALA A 112 11.67 1.52 -19.26
C ALA A 112 12.48 1.60 -17.95
N PRO A 113 13.35 2.61 -17.79
CA PRO A 113 13.88 2.93 -16.48
C PRO A 113 12.75 3.33 -15.53
N ARG A 114 12.95 3.13 -14.24
CA ARG A 114 11.96 3.50 -13.22
C ARG A 114 11.76 5.03 -13.21
N GLY A 115 10.52 5.48 -13.36
CA GLY A 115 10.13 6.87 -13.18
C GLY A 115 10.07 7.27 -11.70
N GLN A 116 9.96 8.57 -11.43
CA GLN A 116 9.83 9.07 -10.06
C GLN A 116 8.38 8.98 -9.58
N HIS A 117 8.15 8.34 -8.44
CA HIS A 117 6.81 8.13 -7.90
C HIS A 117 6.64 8.83 -6.55
N LEU A 118 5.93 9.98 -6.57
CA LEU A 118 5.54 10.71 -5.38
C LEU A 118 4.25 10.10 -4.83
N PHE A 119 4.36 9.32 -3.76
CA PHE A 119 3.27 8.54 -3.21
C PHE A 119 2.81 9.07 -1.86
N ILE A 120 1.53 9.42 -1.76
CA ILE A 120 0.89 9.92 -0.54
C ILE A 120 -0.05 8.84 0.00
N ALA A 121 0.39 8.14 1.06
CA ALA A 121 -0.48 7.33 1.89
C ALA A 121 -1.19 8.27 2.87
N CYS A 122 -2.51 8.41 2.79
CA CYS A 122 -3.21 9.44 3.56
C CYS A 122 -4.41 8.88 4.31
N ALA A 123 -4.57 9.31 5.55
CA ALA A 123 -5.83 9.16 6.24
C ALA A 123 -6.91 10.01 5.53
N PRO A 124 -8.16 9.55 5.43
CA PRO A 124 -9.22 10.38 4.88
C PRO A 124 -9.27 11.74 5.60
N LYS A 125 -9.55 12.78 4.82
CA LYS A 125 -9.69 14.16 5.32
C LYS A 125 -8.45 14.76 6.00
N SER A 126 -7.26 14.26 5.70
CA SER A 126 -5.97 14.82 6.16
C SER A 126 -5.38 15.94 5.28
N GLY A 127 -6.14 16.45 4.30
CA GLY A 127 -5.64 17.48 3.36
C GLY A 127 -4.85 16.92 2.18
N SER A 128 -4.95 15.62 1.92
CA SER A 128 -4.23 14.92 0.85
C SER A 128 -4.49 15.45 -0.56
N THR A 129 -5.72 15.87 -0.86
CA THR A 129 -6.08 16.46 -2.16
C THR A 129 -5.30 17.75 -2.44
N PHE A 130 -5.14 18.62 -1.42
CA PHE A 130 -4.33 19.83 -1.53
C PHE A 130 -2.87 19.49 -1.83
N LEU A 131 -2.26 18.61 -1.03
CA LEU A 131 -0.87 18.23 -1.19
C LEU A 131 -0.61 17.61 -2.56
N LYS A 132 -1.46 16.68 -2.99
CA LYS A 132 -1.38 16.05 -4.31
C LYS A 132 -1.46 17.08 -5.44
N ASN A 133 -2.45 17.99 -5.40
CA ASN A 133 -2.60 19.03 -6.42
C ASN A 133 -1.37 19.95 -6.49
N ALA A 134 -0.82 20.34 -5.34
CA ALA A 134 0.38 21.18 -5.27
C ALA A 134 1.58 20.46 -5.89
N LEU A 135 1.79 19.18 -5.56
CA LEU A 135 2.87 18.38 -6.13
C LEU A 135 2.72 18.18 -7.64
N CYS A 136 1.55 17.78 -8.13
CA CYS A 136 1.28 17.66 -9.58
C CYS A 136 1.60 18.96 -10.31
N ARG A 137 1.19 20.11 -9.75
CA ARG A 137 1.44 21.42 -10.37
C ARG A 137 2.91 21.80 -10.38
N LEU A 138 3.65 21.50 -9.31
CA LEU A 138 5.06 21.84 -9.16
C LEU A 138 6.00 20.96 -10.00
N THR A 139 5.65 19.69 -10.15
CA THR A 139 6.51 18.72 -10.84
C THR A 139 6.07 18.50 -12.29
N GLY A 140 4.81 18.80 -12.62
CA GLY A 140 4.20 18.43 -13.91
C GLY A 140 3.91 16.93 -14.02
N TYR A 141 4.03 16.18 -12.92
CA TYR A 141 3.86 14.73 -12.94
C TYR A 141 2.39 14.33 -13.04
N ARG A 142 2.15 13.21 -13.73
CA ARG A 142 0.79 12.72 -13.97
C ARG A 142 0.19 12.21 -12.67
N GLU A 143 -1.06 12.57 -12.41
CA GLU A 143 -1.84 11.95 -11.34
C GLU A 143 -2.25 10.53 -11.76
N GLN A 144 -2.04 9.55 -10.88
CA GLN A 144 -2.48 8.18 -11.11
C GLN A 144 -2.99 7.54 -9.81
N TYR A 145 -4.19 6.97 -9.88
CA TYR A 145 -4.66 6.02 -8.87
C TYR A 145 -4.03 4.65 -9.12
N CYS A 146 -3.58 3.97 -8.07
CA CYS A 146 -2.92 2.67 -8.18
C CYS A 146 -3.72 1.53 -7.55
N PHE A 147 -5.06 1.60 -7.57
CA PHE A 147 -5.96 0.59 -6.97
C PHE A 147 -6.95 0.07 -8.02
N TYR A 148 -7.50 -1.12 -7.80
CA TYR A 148 -8.42 -1.77 -8.75
C TYR A 148 -9.76 -1.03 -8.89
N ALA A 149 -10.40 -0.66 -7.78
CA ALA A 149 -11.71 -0.04 -7.78
C ALA A 149 -11.86 1.00 -6.66
N HIS A 150 -12.58 2.09 -6.94
CA HIS A 150 -12.91 3.13 -5.97
C HIS A 150 -14.14 2.72 -5.13
N GLY A 151 -14.47 3.50 -4.11
CA GLY A 151 -15.76 3.45 -3.41
C GLY A 151 -15.60 2.82 -2.04
N GLN A 152 -16.21 1.63 -1.86
CA GLN A 152 -16.17 0.85 -0.61
C GLN A 152 -14.82 0.19 -0.36
N ASN A 153 -13.97 0.11 -1.38
CA ASN A 153 -12.72 -0.62 -1.32
C ASN A 153 -11.64 0.21 -0.64
N GLU A 154 -10.78 -0.48 0.11
CA GLU A 154 -9.46 0.05 0.45
C GLU A 154 -8.70 0.36 -0.84
N HIS A 155 -7.94 1.45 -0.85
CA HIS A 155 -7.14 1.85 -2.00
C HIS A 155 -5.81 1.06 -2.06
N ASP A 156 -5.86 -0.25 -1.88
CA ASP A 156 -4.69 -1.14 -1.92
C ASP A 156 -4.01 -1.11 -3.29
N LEU A 157 -2.69 -1.28 -3.28
CA LEU A 157 -1.89 -1.25 -4.50
C LEU A 157 -2.24 -2.42 -5.42
N TYR A 158 -2.50 -2.09 -6.68
CA TYR A 158 -2.86 -3.04 -7.71
C TYR A 158 -1.76 -3.18 -8.75
N LEU A 159 -1.14 -4.37 -8.77
CA LEU A 159 0.06 -4.65 -9.56
C LEU A 159 -0.06 -4.27 -11.05
N PRO A 160 -1.14 -4.59 -11.78
CA PRO A 160 -1.25 -4.20 -13.19
C PRO A 160 -1.11 -2.69 -13.44
N ILE A 161 -1.62 -1.85 -12.54
CA ILE A 161 -1.52 -0.40 -12.67
C ILE A 161 -0.09 0.09 -12.34
N LEU A 162 0.58 -0.55 -11.39
CA LEU A 162 1.99 -0.24 -11.09
C LEU A 162 2.93 -0.61 -12.24
N LEU A 163 2.65 -1.71 -12.94
CA LEU A 163 3.41 -2.12 -14.12
C LEU A 163 3.21 -1.14 -15.28
N ASP A 164 1.97 -0.71 -15.51
CA ASP A 164 1.62 0.28 -16.53
C ASP A 164 2.32 1.63 -16.30
N GLY A 165 2.33 2.09 -15.04
CA GLY A 165 2.94 3.37 -14.66
C GLY A 165 4.45 3.34 -14.37
N PHE A 166 5.13 2.19 -14.48
CA PHE A 166 6.49 2.02 -13.96
C PHE A 166 7.53 3.01 -14.54
N GLY A 167 7.41 3.33 -15.82
CA GLY A 167 8.33 4.21 -16.54
C GLY A 167 7.99 5.71 -16.44
N GLU A 168 6.93 6.06 -15.72
CA GLU A 168 6.39 7.41 -15.71
C GLU A 168 6.67 8.15 -14.40
N ASN A 169 6.74 9.48 -14.49
CA ASN A 169 6.79 10.32 -13.30
C ASN A 169 5.37 10.58 -12.80
N LEU A 170 5.07 10.09 -11.60
CA LEU A 170 3.72 9.98 -11.07
C LEU A 170 3.56 10.68 -9.72
N VAL A 171 2.36 11.22 -9.48
CA VAL A 171 1.86 11.55 -8.15
C VAL A 171 0.64 10.69 -7.85
N THR A 172 0.66 10.00 -6.72
CA THR A 172 -0.45 9.14 -6.29
C THR A 172 -0.93 9.53 -4.91
N GLN A 173 -2.25 9.59 -4.75
CA GLN A 173 -2.93 9.77 -3.46
C GLN A 173 -3.78 8.54 -3.17
N GLN A 174 -3.53 7.85 -2.05
CA GLN A 174 -4.31 6.67 -1.67
C GLN A 174 -4.65 6.62 -0.17
N HIS A 175 -5.85 6.13 0.12
CA HIS A 175 -6.32 5.78 1.45
C HIS A 175 -6.06 4.29 1.69
N CYS A 176 -4.80 3.95 1.99
CA CYS A 176 -4.37 2.57 2.20
C CYS A 176 -3.57 2.38 3.48
N ARG A 177 -3.85 1.29 4.18
CA ARG A 177 -3.04 0.77 5.28
C ARG A 177 -1.72 0.20 4.75
N ALA A 178 -0.72 0.07 5.63
CA ALA A 178 0.54 -0.60 5.32
C ALA A 178 0.39 -2.13 5.39
N ALA A 179 -0.55 -2.67 4.61
CA ALA A 179 -0.74 -4.11 4.45
C ALA A 179 0.53 -4.73 3.85
N GLU A 180 0.82 -5.99 4.19
CA GLU A 180 2.05 -6.67 3.76
C GLU A 180 2.23 -6.67 2.24
N ALA A 181 1.13 -6.88 1.49
CA ALA A 181 1.12 -6.80 0.03
C ALA A 181 1.50 -5.40 -0.49
N ASN A 182 0.96 -4.33 0.11
CA ASN A 182 1.32 -2.95 -0.24
C ASN A 182 2.81 -2.70 0.03
N VAL A 183 3.30 -3.11 1.21
CA VAL A 183 4.71 -2.93 1.60
C VAL A 183 5.64 -3.63 0.62
N GLN A 184 5.35 -4.87 0.24
CA GLN A 184 6.19 -5.62 -0.71
C GLN A 184 6.15 -5.03 -2.12
N LEU A 185 5.00 -4.58 -2.60
CA LEU A 185 4.91 -3.85 -3.86
C LEU A 185 5.70 -2.55 -3.79
N MET A 186 5.59 -1.79 -2.71
CA MET A 186 6.39 -0.57 -2.53
C MET A 186 7.89 -0.86 -2.51
N GLN A 187 8.33 -1.94 -1.85
CA GLN A 187 9.73 -2.38 -1.86
C GLN A 187 10.21 -2.72 -3.28
N ALA A 188 9.43 -3.53 -4.01
CA ALA A 188 9.78 -3.96 -5.35
C ALA A 188 9.85 -2.80 -6.35
N PHE A 189 8.92 -1.85 -6.24
CA PHE A 189 8.80 -0.71 -7.13
C PHE A 189 9.59 0.52 -6.63
N GLY A 190 10.23 0.44 -5.47
CA GLY A 190 11.00 1.55 -4.88
C GLY A 190 10.14 2.76 -4.49
N ILE A 191 8.89 2.52 -4.12
CA ILE A 191 7.96 3.55 -3.68
C ILE A 191 8.27 3.89 -2.22
N ARG A 192 8.45 5.19 -1.96
CA ARG A 192 8.68 5.74 -0.62
C ARG A 192 7.45 6.56 -0.23
N PRO A 193 6.67 6.18 0.77
CA PRO A 193 5.41 6.87 1.07
C PRO A 193 5.60 8.10 1.96
N VAL A 194 4.91 9.18 1.60
CA VAL A 194 4.54 10.27 2.53
C VAL A 194 3.28 9.85 3.25
N VAL A 195 3.37 9.63 4.56
CA VAL A 195 2.22 9.28 5.41
C VAL A 195 1.61 10.56 5.97
N LEU A 196 0.47 10.95 5.40
CA LEU A 196 -0.24 12.19 5.74
C LEU A 196 -1.40 11.92 6.71
N VAL A 197 -1.30 12.49 7.90
CA VAL A 197 -2.26 12.33 9.01
C VAL A 197 -2.85 13.66 9.44
N ARG A 198 -3.84 13.61 10.32
CA ARG A 198 -4.51 14.78 10.90
C ARG A 198 -4.97 14.43 12.31
N ASN A 199 -5.15 15.44 13.17
CA ASN A 199 -5.85 15.27 14.42
C ASN A 199 -7.15 14.47 14.23
N LEU A 200 -7.31 13.39 14.99
CA LEU A 200 -8.36 12.42 14.75
C LEU A 200 -9.76 13.00 15.03
N PHE A 201 -9.90 13.82 16.07
CA PHE A 201 -11.17 14.47 16.39
C PHE A 201 -11.62 15.38 15.25
N ASP A 202 -10.69 16.16 14.67
CA ASP A 202 -10.97 17.00 13.50
C ASP A 202 -11.27 16.19 12.22
N ALA A 203 -10.59 15.06 12.04
CA ALA A 203 -10.83 14.17 10.93
C ALA A 203 -12.25 13.59 10.96
N VAL A 204 -12.74 13.17 12.14
CA VAL A 204 -14.13 12.67 12.33
C VAL A 204 -15.16 13.73 11.90
N ILE A 205 -15.01 14.96 12.39
CA ILE A 205 -15.91 16.06 12.02
C ILE A 205 -15.83 16.34 10.51
N SER A 206 -14.61 16.38 9.96
CA SER A 206 -14.43 16.62 8.52
C SER A 206 -14.99 15.50 7.66
N GLN A 207 -15.02 14.26 8.16
CA GLN A 207 -15.58 13.10 7.49
C GLN A 207 -17.10 13.13 7.50
N ARG A 208 -17.72 13.50 8.63
CA ARG A 208 -19.17 13.73 8.74
C ARG A 208 -19.65 14.76 7.73
N ASP A 209 -18.98 15.91 7.68
CA ASP A 209 -19.31 16.96 6.71
C ASP A 209 -19.21 16.46 5.27
N TYR A 210 -18.20 15.62 4.99
CA TYR A 210 -18.03 15.03 3.66
C TYR A 210 -19.15 14.05 3.30
N TYR A 211 -19.58 13.21 4.25
CA TYR A 211 -20.72 12.31 4.05
C TYR A 211 -22.03 13.06 3.84
N ARG A 212 -22.27 14.16 4.57
CA ARG A 212 -23.43 15.05 4.37
C ARG A 212 -23.47 15.72 3.00
N GLN A 213 -22.33 15.87 2.35
CA GLN A 213 -22.22 16.36 0.97
C GLN A 213 -22.50 15.26 -0.08
N GLY A 214 -23.02 14.10 0.33
CA GLY A 214 -23.39 13.00 -0.55
C GLY A 214 -22.32 11.92 -0.69
N ALA A 215 -21.15 12.07 -0.06
CA ALA A 215 -20.09 11.05 -0.16
C ALA A 215 -20.41 9.75 0.58
N ALA A 216 -21.45 9.73 1.41
CA ALA A 216 -21.95 8.52 2.07
C ALA A 216 -22.38 7.42 1.08
N VAL A 217 -22.71 7.79 -0.18
CA VAL A 217 -22.99 6.82 -1.26
C VAL A 217 -21.83 5.87 -1.55
N ASN A 218 -20.60 6.26 -1.19
CA ASN A 218 -19.39 5.43 -1.29
C ASN A 218 -19.14 4.60 -0.02
N THR A 219 -20.13 4.49 0.88
CA THR A 219 -20.11 3.68 2.11
C THR A 219 -21.26 2.68 2.07
N TYR A 220 -21.24 1.65 2.93
CA TYR A 220 -22.38 0.74 3.08
C TYR A 220 -23.60 1.36 3.76
N HIS A 221 -23.49 2.61 4.25
CA HIS A 221 -24.61 3.36 4.83
C HIS A 221 -25.34 4.25 3.83
N HIS A 222 -24.86 4.31 2.57
CA HIS A 222 -25.48 4.97 1.42
C HIS A 222 -26.31 6.23 1.75
N ALA A 223 -27.63 6.18 1.50
CA ALA A 223 -28.53 7.31 1.67
C ALA A 223 -29.04 7.39 3.13
N GLU A 224 -29.06 6.26 3.83
CA GLU A 224 -29.52 6.08 5.20
C GLU A 224 -28.72 6.93 6.20
N PHE A 225 -27.45 7.25 5.88
CA PHE A 225 -26.65 8.18 6.68
C PHE A 225 -27.32 9.56 6.84
N ALA A 226 -28.07 10.03 5.85
CA ALA A 226 -28.77 11.31 5.90
C ALA A 226 -30.00 11.30 6.82
N GLU A 227 -30.54 10.12 7.13
CA GLU A 227 -31.69 9.93 8.02
C GLU A 227 -31.30 9.97 9.50
N LEU A 228 -30.02 9.71 9.79
CA LEU A 228 -29.47 9.77 11.15
C LEU A 228 -29.35 11.22 11.65
N ASP A 229 -29.68 11.41 12.92
CA ASP A 229 -29.44 12.68 13.60
C ASP A 229 -27.94 12.99 13.76
N ASP A 230 -27.65 14.22 14.18
CA ASP A 230 -26.29 14.72 14.35
C ASP A 230 -25.40 13.85 15.26
N ALA A 231 -25.97 13.31 16.33
CA ALA A 231 -25.25 12.51 17.32
C ALA A 231 -25.01 11.09 16.80
N ALA A 232 -26.04 10.46 16.23
CA ALA A 232 -25.98 9.13 15.65
C ALA A 232 -25.01 9.07 14.47
N GLN A 233 -24.93 10.11 13.64
CA GLN A 233 -23.92 10.20 12.58
C GLN A 233 -22.49 10.18 13.12
N LEU A 234 -22.23 10.92 14.20
CA LEU A 234 -20.90 10.92 14.83
C LEU A 234 -20.59 9.57 15.48
N ASP A 235 -21.56 8.98 16.17
CA ASP A 235 -21.41 7.66 16.80
C ASP A 235 -21.12 6.57 15.76
N LEU A 236 -21.82 6.59 14.63
CA LEU A 236 -21.55 5.71 13.49
C LEU A 236 -20.11 5.86 12.99
N LEU A 237 -19.62 7.09 12.81
CA LEU A 237 -18.23 7.30 12.39
C LEU A 237 -17.23 6.80 13.42
N ILE A 238 -17.52 6.98 14.71
CA ILE A 238 -16.68 6.48 15.80
C ILE A 238 -16.62 4.95 15.80
N GLU A 239 -17.72 4.28 15.47
CA GLU A 239 -17.81 2.82 15.47
C GLU A 239 -17.22 2.18 14.22
N PHE A 240 -17.48 2.74 13.03
CA PHE A 240 -17.15 2.08 11.77
C PHE A 240 -15.99 2.71 11.02
N VAL A 241 -15.69 3.99 11.25
CA VAL A 241 -14.66 4.72 10.50
C VAL A 241 -13.40 4.93 11.33
N VAL A 242 -13.52 5.34 12.59
CA VAL A 242 -12.36 5.59 13.47
C VAL A 242 -11.44 4.37 13.64
N PRO A 243 -11.93 3.12 13.77
CA PRO A 243 -11.04 1.95 13.85
C PRO A 243 -10.08 1.85 12.67
N TRP A 244 -10.51 2.26 11.47
CA TRP A 244 -9.64 2.30 10.29
C TRP A 244 -8.50 3.30 10.45
N TYR A 245 -8.73 4.49 11.04
CA TYR A 245 -7.67 5.48 11.28
C TYR A 245 -6.60 4.94 12.25
N PHE A 246 -7.02 4.22 13.28
CA PHE A 246 -6.09 3.54 14.20
C PHE A 246 -5.25 2.49 13.47
N GLN A 247 -5.88 1.65 12.64
CA GLN A 247 -5.16 0.62 11.86
C GLN A 247 -4.23 1.23 10.82
N PHE A 248 -4.65 2.29 10.12
CA PHE A 248 -3.83 3.07 9.20
C PHE A 248 -2.57 3.57 9.91
N PHE A 249 -2.74 4.30 10.99
CA PHE A 249 -1.62 4.88 11.72
C PHE A 249 -0.68 3.82 12.31
N ALA A 250 -1.25 2.82 12.99
CA ALA A 250 -0.48 1.73 13.61
C ALA A 250 0.29 0.90 12.57
N SER A 251 -0.31 0.60 11.42
CA SER A 251 0.34 -0.18 10.36
C SER A 251 1.54 0.58 9.76
N TRP A 252 1.38 1.88 9.47
CA TRP A 252 2.48 2.71 8.96
C TRP A 252 3.58 2.92 9.98
N GLN A 253 3.24 3.12 11.26
CA GLN A 253 4.23 3.24 12.33
C GLN A 253 5.03 1.94 12.53
N ARG A 254 4.38 0.78 12.41
CA ARG A 254 5.05 -0.53 12.45
C ARG A 254 6.08 -0.66 11.32
N VAL A 255 5.70 -0.30 10.09
CA VAL A 255 6.60 -0.37 8.93
C VAL A 255 7.78 0.59 9.04
N ALA A 256 7.53 1.82 9.49
CA ALA A 256 8.58 2.82 9.70
C ALA A 256 9.57 2.39 10.80
N ARG A 257 9.07 1.89 11.94
CA ARG A 257 9.92 1.41 13.05
C ARG A 257 10.73 0.18 12.67
N ALA A 258 10.15 -0.73 11.88
CA ALA A 258 10.86 -1.89 11.35
C ALA A 258 11.78 -1.55 10.17
N GLN A 259 11.88 -0.27 9.77
CA GLN A 259 12.71 0.20 8.65
C GLN A 259 12.47 -0.56 7.34
N ARG A 260 11.24 -1.03 7.13
CA ARG A 260 10.87 -1.82 5.94
C ARG A 260 10.68 -0.97 4.69
N LEU A 261 10.41 0.31 4.88
CA LEU A 261 10.31 1.35 3.87
C LEU A 261 10.89 2.64 4.46
N ASP A 262 11.40 3.50 3.60
CA ASP A 262 11.69 4.88 3.97
C ASP A 262 10.38 5.70 3.91
N VAL A 263 10.00 6.30 5.04
CA VAL A 263 8.67 6.88 5.27
C VAL A 263 8.81 8.32 5.76
N LEU A 264 8.12 9.25 5.10
CA LEU A 264 8.00 10.63 5.57
C LEU A 264 6.68 10.84 6.28
N TRP A 265 6.71 11.17 7.57
CA TRP A 265 5.51 11.56 8.32
C TRP A 265 5.22 13.05 8.14
N LEU A 266 3.98 13.38 7.75
CA LEU A 266 3.49 14.74 7.67
C LEU A 266 2.13 14.84 8.36
N SER A 267 1.94 15.81 9.22
CA SER A 267 0.62 16.13 9.77
C SER A 267 -0.03 17.29 9.01
N TYR A 268 -1.35 17.27 8.97
CA TYR A 268 -2.16 18.37 8.46
C TYR A 268 -1.88 19.67 9.21
N GLU A 269 -1.66 19.59 10.52
CA GLU A 269 -1.39 20.72 11.40
C GLU A 269 -0.03 21.37 11.08
N GLU A 270 1.02 20.58 10.85
CA GLU A 270 2.31 21.08 10.35
C GLU A 270 2.15 21.73 8.97
N MET A 271 1.43 21.06 8.06
CA MET A 271 1.20 21.56 6.71
C MET A 271 0.40 22.87 6.71
N LEU A 272 -0.59 23.03 7.58
CA LEU A 272 -1.34 24.27 7.70
C LEU A 272 -0.49 25.41 8.26
N LYS A 273 0.44 25.13 9.16
CA LYS A 273 1.30 26.13 9.80
C LYS A 273 2.25 26.80 8.80
N ASP A 274 2.87 26.02 7.91
CA ASP A 274 3.72 26.53 6.83
C ASP A 274 3.63 25.59 5.62
N LYS A 275 2.69 25.86 4.72
CA LYS A 275 2.46 25.03 3.52
C LYS A 275 3.68 25.00 2.61
N PRO A 276 4.36 26.12 2.28
CA PRO A 276 5.58 26.09 1.49
C PRO A 276 6.66 25.19 2.09
N ALA A 277 6.93 25.28 3.40
CA ALA A 277 7.93 24.43 4.05
C ALA A 277 7.53 22.95 4.04
N ALA A 278 6.26 22.63 4.25
CA ALA A 278 5.78 21.25 4.18
C ALA A 278 5.92 20.65 2.78
N VAL A 279 5.58 21.41 1.73
CA VAL A 279 5.75 20.97 0.34
C VAL A 279 7.23 20.82 -0.02
N ALA A 280 8.08 21.77 0.38
CA ALA A 280 9.53 21.69 0.18
C ALA A 280 10.11 20.42 0.82
N ARG A 281 9.74 20.12 2.07
CA ARG A 281 10.16 18.91 2.78
C ARG A 281 9.73 17.62 2.06
N VAL A 282 8.55 17.61 1.43
CA VAL A 282 8.12 16.47 0.62
C VAL A 282 8.96 16.35 -0.66
N LEU A 283 9.25 17.45 -1.34
CA LEU A 283 10.12 17.45 -2.52
C LEU A 283 11.53 16.96 -2.17
N ASP A 284 12.12 17.50 -1.10
CA ASP A 284 13.45 17.12 -0.60
C ASP A 284 13.51 15.62 -0.27
N PHE A 285 12.45 15.07 0.32
CA PHE A 285 12.36 13.63 0.59
C PHE A 285 12.51 12.82 -0.69
N TYR A 286 11.96 13.26 -1.82
CA TYR A 286 12.14 12.60 -3.12
C TYR A 286 13.42 13.00 -3.87
N GLY A 287 14.28 13.84 -3.28
CA GLY A 287 15.48 14.37 -3.93
C GLY A 287 15.16 15.42 -4.99
N LEU A 288 14.00 16.07 -4.89
CA LEU A 288 13.60 17.19 -5.73
C LEU A 288 13.81 18.50 -4.99
N SER A 289 14.17 19.56 -5.71
CA SER A 289 14.25 20.91 -5.18
C SER A 289 13.54 21.90 -6.09
N ARG A 290 12.89 22.88 -5.47
CA ARG A 290 12.18 23.99 -6.09
C ARG A 290 12.40 25.24 -5.26
N GLU A 291 12.45 26.38 -5.92
CA GLU A 291 12.57 27.65 -5.23
C GLU A 291 11.30 27.92 -4.42
N ARG A 292 11.46 28.55 -3.25
CA ARG A 292 10.32 28.82 -2.36
C ARG A 292 9.22 29.62 -3.07
N ALA A 293 9.60 30.56 -3.94
CA ALA A 293 8.67 31.36 -4.72
C ALA A 293 7.85 30.52 -5.72
N GLU A 294 8.44 29.47 -6.31
CA GLU A 294 7.72 28.54 -7.19
C GLU A 294 6.69 27.73 -6.39
N ILE A 295 7.09 27.25 -5.22
CA ILE A 295 6.22 26.53 -4.28
C ILE A 295 5.04 27.40 -3.86
N GLU A 296 5.29 28.63 -3.44
CA GLU A 296 4.25 29.60 -3.06
C GLU A 296 3.31 29.90 -4.23
N THR A 297 3.84 30.09 -5.45
CA THR A 297 3.03 30.30 -6.65
C THR A 297 2.12 29.11 -6.93
N ALA A 298 2.62 27.89 -6.85
CA ALA A 298 1.82 26.69 -7.08
C ALA A 298 0.74 26.50 -6.01
N ILE A 299 1.08 26.74 -4.73
CA ILE A 299 0.13 26.69 -3.61
C ILE A 299 -0.99 27.72 -3.81
N ASN A 300 -0.65 28.98 -4.04
CA ASN A 300 -1.63 30.05 -4.25
C ASN A 300 -2.59 29.73 -5.38
N ALA A 301 -2.11 29.06 -6.42
CA ALA A 301 -2.93 28.74 -7.56
C ALA A 301 -3.75 27.43 -7.39
N VAL A 302 -3.42 26.58 -6.42
CA VAL A 302 -4.28 25.46 -5.95
C VAL A 302 -5.35 25.95 -4.96
N GLU A 303 -5.05 26.99 -4.19
CA GLU A 303 -5.97 27.60 -3.22
C GLU A 303 -6.89 28.67 -3.84
N GLY A 304 -6.45 29.29 -4.94
CA GLY A 304 -7.24 30.25 -5.70
C GLY A 304 -8.54 29.64 -6.19
N ARG A 305 -9.67 30.30 -5.91
CA ARG A 305 -11.04 29.91 -6.31
C ARG A 305 -11.32 30.09 -7.82
N GLY A 306 -10.36 29.77 -8.69
CA GLY A 306 -10.45 29.95 -10.13
C GLY A 306 -11.11 28.76 -10.84
N GLU A 307 -12.32 29.01 -11.36
CA GLU A 307 -13.06 28.32 -12.43
C GLU A 307 -13.40 26.82 -12.34
N GLN A 308 -12.80 26.02 -11.45
CA GLN A 308 -13.16 24.61 -11.32
C GLN A 308 -13.37 24.18 -9.86
N PRO A 309 -14.58 24.37 -9.30
CA PRO A 309 -14.95 24.00 -7.92
C PRO A 309 -14.85 22.49 -7.61
N GLN A 310 -14.48 21.66 -8.59
CA GLN A 310 -14.31 20.21 -8.46
C GLN A 310 -12.93 19.81 -7.90
N PHE A 311 -11.92 20.69 -7.99
CA PHE A 311 -10.52 20.33 -7.71
C PHE A 311 -10.12 20.44 -6.24
N ASN A 312 -10.87 21.16 -5.42
CA ASN A 312 -10.57 21.34 -4.01
C ASN A 312 -11.88 21.29 -3.22
N LYS A 313 -12.24 20.11 -2.69
CA LYS A 313 -13.37 19.94 -1.73
C LYS A 313 -12.98 20.53 -0.36
N PHE A 314 -12.50 21.77 -0.37
CA PHE A 314 -12.04 22.51 0.78
C PHE A 314 -13.25 22.93 1.60
N ASN A 315 -13.41 22.34 2.79
CA ASN A 315 -14.55 22.63 3.64
C ASN A 315 -14.33 23.90 4.47
N ARG A 316 -13.38 23.87 5.42
CA ARG A 316 -13.11 25.03 6.31
C ARG A 316 -11.64 25.29 6.62
N GLY A 317 -10.77 24.28 6.56
CA GLY A 317 -9.33 24.50 6.75
C GLY A 317 -8.87 24.82 8.19
N VAL A 318 -9.70 24.53 9.21
CA VAL A 318 -9.44 24.92 10.61
C VAL A 318 -9.20 23.69 11.49
N ALA A 319 -8.25 23.80 12.43
CA ALA A 319 -7.97 22.82 13.48
C ALA A 319 -8.79 23.11 14.76
N GLY A 320 -9.08 22.08 15.56
CA GLY A 320 -9.76 22.19 16.86
C GLY A 320 -11.29 22.10 16.83
N ARG A 321 -11.90 21.81 15.67
CA ARG A 321 -13.36 21.61 15.55
C ARG A 321 -13.82 20.36 16.30
N GLY A 322 -13.01 19.31 16.31
CA GLY A 322 -13.29 18.05 16.96
C GLY A 322 -13.57 18.22 18.45
N GLN A 323 -12.77 19.02 19.14
CA GLN A 323 -12.96 19.28 20.56
C GLN A 323 -14.26 20.05 20.87
N ALA A 324 -14.67 20.96 19.98
CA ALA A 324 -15.87 21.75 20.18
C ALA A 324 -17.17 21.01 19.83
N GLN A 325 -17.11 20.03 18.91
CA GLN A 325 -18.31 19.40 18.33
C GLN A 325 -18.56 17.97 18.82
N LEU A 326 -17.54 17.25 19.27
CA LEU A 326 -17.71 15.92 19.86
C LEU A 326 -18.03 16.04 21.35
N SER A 327 -19.00 15.25 21.82
CA SER A 327 -19.27 15.18 23.27
C SER A 327 -18.08 14.57 24.03
N ALA A 328 -18.00 14.83 25.34
CA ALA A 328 -16.95 14.24 26.18
C ALA A 328 -16.99 12.70 26.13
N ALA A 329 -18.18 12.10 26.07
CA ALA A 329 -18.34 10.65 25.94
C ALA A 329 -17.81 10.14 24.59
N GLN A 330 -18.09 10.84 23.49
CA GLN A 330 -17.55 10.51 22.17
C GLN A 330 -16.03 10.62 22.11
N GLN A 331 -15.47 11.68 22.68
CA GLN A 331 -14.01 11.86 22.77
C GLN A 331 -13.37 10.73 23.60
N ALA A 332 -13.96 10.37 24.73
CA ALA A 332 -13.50 9.27 25.57
C ALA A 332 -13.56 7.91 24.84
N ARG A 333 -14.62 7.65 24.07
CA ARG A 333 -14.75 6.43 23.24
C ARG A 333 -13.63 6.33 22.20
N ILE A 334 -13.33 7.42 21.50
CA ILE A 334 -12.23 7.49 20.53
C ILE A 334 -10.90 7.21 21.25
N ALA A 335 -10.61 7.94 22.33
CA ALA A 335 -9.35 7.78 23.08
C ALA A 335 -9.19 6.35 23.64
N ALA A 336 -10.27 5.73 24.08
CA ALA A 336 -10.26 4.38 24.64
C ALA A 336 -9.86 3.29 23.63
N LEU A 337 -9.92 3.55 22.31
CA LEU A 337 -9.45 2.59 21.29
C LEU A 337 -7.93 2.41 21.29
N GLN A 338 -7.16 3.35 21.87
CA GLN A 338 -5.71 3.21 22.03
C GLN A 338 -5.31 1.92 22.75
N ARG A 339 -6.15 1.41 23.66
CA ARG A 339 -5.90 0.18 24.43
C ARG A 339 -5.64 -1.04 23.56
N PHE A 340 -6.14 -1.06 22.32
CA PHE A 340 -5.97 -2.18 21.39
C PHE A 340 -4.62 -2.13 20.64
N TYR A 341 -3.85 -1.06 20.79
CA TYR A 341 -2.58 -0.84 20.11
C TYR A 341 -1.51 -0.40 21.11
N PRO A 342 -1.16 -1.24 22.12
CA PRO A 342 -0.28 -0.84 23.22
C PRO A 342 1.14 -0.45 22.79
N ALA A 343 1.57 -0.88 21.60
CA ALA A 343 2.86 -0.52 21.04
C ALA A 343 2.82 0.79 20.24
N THR A 344 1.66 1.35 19.90
CA THR A 344 1.54 2.48 18.97
C THR A 344 1.45 3.82 19.70
N ASP A 345 2.24 4.79 19.25
CA ASP A 345 2.23 6.16 19.80
C ASP A 345 1.36 7.08 18.94
N PHE A 346 0.14 7.39 19.40
CA PHE A 346 -0.86 8.17 18.68
C PHE A 346 -0.79 9.68 18.90
N ARG A 347 0.28 10.22 19.51
CA ARG A 347 0.40 11.67 19.74
C ARG A 347 0.28 12.50 18.47
N LEU A 348 0.72 11.98 17.32
CA LEU A 348 0.59 12.64 16.02
C LEU A 348 -0.86 12.73 15.51
N LEU A 349 -1.78 11.92 16.07
CA LEU A 349 -3.23 12.04 15.88
C LEU A 349 -3.91 12.89 16.95
N GLY A 350 -3.15 13.42 17.91
CA GLY A 350 -3.65 14.24 19.02
C GLY A 350 -4.36 13.45 20.13
N LEU A 351 -3.91 12.22 20.38
CA LEU A 351 -4.43 11.31 21.42
C LEU A 351 -3.44 11.05 22.56
#